data_AF-A0A7W1KBN0-F1
#
_entry.id   AF-A0A7W1KBN0-F1
#
_cell.length_a   1.000
_cell.length_b   1.000
_cell.length_c   1.000
_cell.angle_alpha   90.00
_cell.angle_beta   90.00
_cell.angle_gamma   90.00
#
_symmetry.space_group_name_H-M   'P 1'
#
loop_
_entity.id
_entity.type
_entity.pdbx_description
1 polymer ?
#
loop_
_entity_poly.entity_id
_entity_poly.type
_entity_poly.pdbx_seq_one_letter_code
_entity_poly.pdbx_strand_id
1 'polypeptide(L)'
;MGPFELSERWCGWRDLDVIFVAARAAIAAGPFDPPICEVVFDEEFDPLTVDTLEEAREHLRRNRVRSMDIILSHIDEDEARLMLRYGGERLQLNGYGSDWDRARAAYDAAQAELAGHFGITTFKLPKLPRDTVAETRKRLVIEELEAALEDVDSGLDSR
;
A
#
# COMPACT_ATOMS: atom_id res chain seq x y z
N MET A 1 11.13 -0.08 11.70
CA MET A 1 10.80 0.04 10.27
C MET A 1 10.29 1.44 10.00
N GLY A 2 10.94 2.15 9.07
CA GLY A 2 10.42 3.41 8.53
C GLY A 2 9.35 3.16 7.47
N PRO A 3 8.65 4.22 7.01
CA PRO A 3 7.63 4.08 5.97
C PRO A 3 8.25 3.59 4.65
N PHE A 4 7.49 2.83 3.88
CA PHE A 4 7.86 2.41 2.53
C PHE A 4 6.86 2.93 1.49
N GLU A 5 7.28 2.92 0.23
CA GLU A 5 6.46 3.28 -0.92
C GLU A 5 6.63 2.24 -2.03
N LEU A 6 5.50 1.76 -2.54
CA LEU A 6 5.38 0.93 -3.73
C LEU A 6 4.61 1.73 -4.78
N SER A 7 5.15 1.94 -5.97
CA SER A 7 4.49 2.79 -6.97
C SER A 7 4.57 2.18 -8.37
N GLU A 8 3.43 2.14 -9.06
CA GLU A 8 3.37 1.82 -10.48
C GLU A 8 2.48 2.77 -11.26
N ARG A 9 2.84 2.92 -12.54
CA ARG A 9 2.19 3.85 -13.46
C ARG A 9 1.91 3.15 -14.77
N TRP A 10 0.72 3.43 -15.30
CA TRP A 10 0.29 2.95 -16.59
C TRP A 10 -0.26 4.09 -17.45
N CYS A 11 -0.15 3.96 -18.78
CA CYS A 11 -0.57 4.98 -19.77
C CYS A 11 -1.67 4.47 -20.71
N GLY A 12 -2.52 5.37 -21.22
CA GLY A 12 -3.50 5.09 -22.28
C GLY A 12 -4.88 4.62 -21.82
N TRP A 13 -5.33 5.05 -20.64
CA TRP A 13 -6.50 4.48 -19.96
C TRP A 13 -7.78 5.21 -20.35
N ARG A 14 -8.84 4.44 -20.64
CA ARG A 14 -10.15 4.98 -21.06
C ARG A 14 -11.33 4.46 -20.24
N ASP A 15 -11.17 3.31 -19.59
CA ASP A 15 -12.17 2.76 -18.68
C ASP A 15 -11.86 3.18 -17.25
N LEU A 16 -12.70 4.06 -16.69
CA LEU A 16 -12.59 4.53 -15.31
C LEU A 16 -13.19 3.54 -14.31
N ASP A 17 -14.09 2.65 -14.72
CA ASP A 17 -14.75 1.74 -13.77
C ASP A 17 -13.75 0.77 -13.12
N VAL A 18 -12.66 0.44 -13.82
CA VAL A 18 -11.62 -0.46 -13.32
C VAL A 18 -10.91 0.08 -12.06
N ILE A 19 -10.78 1.39 -11.89
CA ILE A 19 -10.13 1.97 -10.70
C ILE A 19 -10.99 1.72 -9.45
N PHE A 20 -12.31 1.70 -9.60
CA PHE A 20 -13.24 1.37 -8.52
C PHE A 20 -13.23 -0.13 -8.23
N VAL A 21 -13.06 -0.98 -9.24
CA VAL A 21 -12.93 -2.43 -9.05
C VAL A 21 -11.64 -2.73 -8.28
N ALA A 22 -10.52 -2.13 -8.68
CA ALA A 22 -9.25 -2.25 -7.98
C ALA A 22 -9.33 -1.73 -6.53
N ALA A 23 -9.98 -0.60 -6.29
CA ALA A 23 -10.21 -0.07 -4.94
C ALA A 23 -11.03 -1.04 -4.07
N ARG A 24 -12.11 -1.62 -4.62
CA ARG A 24 -12.92 -2.63 -3.90
C ARG A 24 -12.12 -3.89 -3.59
N ALA A 25 -11.30 -4.36 -4.52
CA ALA A 25 -10.45 -5.52 -4.31
C ALA A 25 -9.44 -5.28 -3.17
N ALA A 26 -8.83 -4.08 -3.12
CA ALA A 26 -7.96 -3.70 -2.02
C ALA A 26 -8.66 -3.68 -0.67
N ILE A 27 -9.89 -3.14 -0.59
CA ILE A 27 -10.71 -3.19 0.64
C ILE A 27 -11.03 -4.64 1.01
N ALA A 28 -11.46 -5.45 0.04
CA ALA A 28 -11.88 -6.84 0.25
C ALA A 28 -10.74 -7.76 0.69
N ALA A 29 -9.48 -7.40 0.39
CA ALA A 29 -8.31 -8.12 0.89
C ALA A 29 -8.16 -8.03 2.43
N GLY A 30 -8.87 -7.11 3.09
CA GLY A 30 -8.86 -6.91 4.54
C GLY A 30 -7.70 -6.12 5.19
N PRO A 31 -6.75 -5.50 4.48
CA PRO A 31 -5.58 -4.87 5.12
C PRO A 31 -5.90 -3.58 5.91
N PHE A 32 -7.11 -3.03 5.75
CA PHE A 32 -7.50 -1.75 6.33
C PHE A 32 -8.53 -1.83 7.45
N ASP A 33 -8.98 -3.01 7.88
CA ASP A 33 -10.15 -3.19 8.76
C ASP A 33 -10.11 -2.40 10.09
N PRO A 34 -10.97 -1.37 10.31
CA PRO A 34 -12.03 -0.87 9.42
C PRO A 34 -11.52 0.12 8.35
N PRO A 35 -11.90 -0.05 7.07
CA PRO A 35 -11.36 0.76 5.98
C PRO A 35 -11.89 2.20 6.01
N ILE A 36 -10.97 3.16 5.85
CA ILE A 36 -11.28 4.55 5.52
C ILE A 36 -11.11 4.72 4.01
N CYS A 37 -12.08 5.38 3.37
CA CYS A 37 -12.06 5.71 1.95
C CYS A 37 -12.23 7.21 1.79
N GLU A 38 -11.33 7.85 1.06
CA GLU A 38 -11.42 9.24 0.65
C GLU A 38 -11.23 9.30 -0.86
N VAL A 39 -12.13 9.96 -1.58
CA VAL A 39 -12.00 10.19 -3.02
C VAL A 39 -11.98 11.68 -3.28
N VAL A 40 -10.86 12.16 -3.81
CA VAL A 40 -10.63 13.57 -4.13
C VAL A 40 -10.70 13.76 -5.63
N PHE A 41 -11.63 14.58 -6.08
CA PHE A 41 -11.76 15.03 -7.46
C PHE A 41 -11.09 16.37 -7.64
N ASP A 42 -10.17 16.45 -8.60
CA ASP A 42 -9.55 17.71 -9.01
C ASP A 42 -10.43 18.40 -10.05
N GLU A 43 -11.30 19.29 -9.54
CA GLU A 43 -12.15 20.14 -10.37
C GLU A 43 -11.50 21.51 -10.63
N GLU A 44 -12.00 22.22 -11.65
CA GLU A 44 -11.38 23.45 -12.15
C GLU A 44 -11.34 24.61 -11.13
N PHE A 45 -12.19 24.59 -10.10
CA PHE A 45 -12.33 25.69 -9.16
C PHE A 45 -12.11 25.30 -7.69
N ASP A 46 -12.57 24.12 -7.26
CA ASP A 46 -12.41 23.63 -5.89
C ASP A 46 -12.38 22.10 -5.90
N PRO A 47 -11.40 21.43 -5.26
CA PRO A 47 -11.43 19.98 -5.13
C PRO A 47 -12.68 19.52 -4.37
N LEU A 48 -13.32 18.47 -4.89
CA LEU A 48 -14.44 17.82 -4.22
C LEU A 48 -13.94 16.53 -3.55
N THR A 49 -14.19 16.39 -2.25
CA THR A 49 -13.90 15.17 -1.51
C THR A 49 -15.20 14.44 -1.15
N VAL A 50 -15.21 13.12 -1.31
CA VAL A 50 -16.29 12.23 -0.87
C VAL A 50 -15.71 11.01 -0.14
N ASP A 51 -16.48 10.42 0.77
CA ASP A 51 -15.96 9.40 1.71
C ASP A 51 -16.28 7.96 1.27
N THR A 52 -16.90 7.79 0.10
CA THR A 52 -17.31 6.47 -0.41
C THR A 52 -17.07 6.30 -1.90
N LEU A 53 -16.79 5.06 -2.31
CA LEU A 53 -16.65 4.70 -3.73
C LEU A 53 -17.98 4.86 -4.49
N GLU A 54 -19.12 4.70 -3.81
CA GLU A 54 -20.47 4.84 -4.36
C GLU A 54 -20.77 6.30 -4.73
N GLU A 55 -20.52 7.24 -3.81
CA GLU A 55 -20.69 8.67 -4.05
C GLU A 55 -19.75 9.17 -5.15
N ALA A 56 -18.49 8.72 -5.13
CA ALA A 56 -17.53 9.02 -6.17
C ALA A 56 -17.99 8.55 -7.55
N ARG A 57 -18.52 7.32 -7.64
CA ARG A 57 -19.02 6.78 -8.91
C ARG A 57 -20.26 7.54 -9.40
N GLU A 58 -21.15 7.95 -8.51
CA GLU A 58 -22.31 8.77 -8.87
C GLU A 58 -21.90 10.16 -9.35
N HIS A 59 -20.86 10.76 -8.75
CA HIS A 59 -20.28 12.02 -9.20
C HIS A 59 -19.74 11.91 -10.64
N LEU A 60 -18.95 10.87 -10.95
CA LEU A 60 -18.40 10.64 -12.29
C LEU A 60 -19.44 10.44 -13.39
N ARG A 61 -20.63 9.92 -13.05
CA ARG A 61 -21.72 9.76 -14.03
C ARG A 61 -22.29 11.11 -14.48
N ARG A 62 -22.22 12.12 -13.61
CA ARG A 62 -22.82 13.44 -13.82
C ARG A 62 -21.81 14.45 -14.35
N ASN A 63 -20.55 14.30 -13.99
CA ASN A 63 -19.50 15.28 -14.25
C ASN A 63 -18.30 14.66 -14.98
N ARG A 64 -17.62 15.48 -15.79
CA ARG A 64 -16.30 15.13 -16.31
C ARG A 64 -15.23 15.62 -15.34
N VAL A 65 -14.33 14.75 -14.95
CA VAL A 65 -13.24 15.08 -14.02
C VAL A 65 -11.90 15.07 -14.75
N ARG A 66 -10.99 15.95 -14.36
CA ARG A 66 -9.63 16.03 -14.93
C ARG A 66 -8.71 15.00 -14.28
N SER A 67 -8.74 14.95 -12.96
CA SER A 67 -8.04 13.94 -12.19
C SER A 67 -8.85 13.53 -10.97
N MET A 68 -8.58 12.34 -10.45
CA MET A 68 -9.25 11.74 -9.30
C MET A 68 -8.25 10.90 -8.53
N ASP A 69 -8.19 11.08 -7.22
CA ASP A 69 -7.39 10.29 -6.31
C ASP A 69 -8.31 9.52 -5.37
N ILE A 70 -8.26 8.19 -5.40
CA ILE A 70 -8.90 7.30 -4.42
C ILE A 70 -7.85 6.92 -3.40
N ILE A 71 -8.05 7.33 -2.16
CA ILE A 71 -7.19 7.03 -1.02
C ILE A 71 -7.94 6.06 -0.11
N LEU A 72 -7.31 4.92 0.16
CA LEU A 72 -7.77 3.92 1.10
C LEU A 72 -6.76 3.80 2.22
N SER A 73 -7.19 3.77 3.47
CA SER A 73 -6.29 3.63 4.61
C SER A 73 -6.93 2.86 5.75
N HIS A 74 -6.08 2.33 6.62
CA HIS A 74 -6.49 1.91 7.96
C HIS A 74 -6.76 3.16 8.83
N ILE A 75 -7.45 2.98 9.97
CA ILE A 75 -7.72 4.07 10.93
C ILE A 75 -6.43 4.73 11.46
N ASP A 76 -5.35 3.94 11.51
CA ASP A 76 -4.00 4.45 11.61
C ASP A 76 -3.41 4.55 10.19
N GLU A 77 -3.44 5.75 9.62
CA GLU A 77 -3.02 6.00 8.23
C GLU A 77 -1.56 5.61 7.97
N ASP A 78 -0.73 5.62 9.01
CA ASP A 78 0.69 5.27 8.93
C ASP A 78 0.92 3.74 8.91
N GLU A 79 -0.07 2.92 9.27
CA GLU A 79 0.05 1.46 9.20
C GLU A 79 0.00 0.99 7.74
N ALA A 80 -1.06 1.33 7.02
CA ALA A 80 -1.26 0.93 5.64
C ALA A 80 -2.18 1.92 4.92
N ARG A 81 -1.74 2.34 3.73
CA ARG A 81 -2.47 3.23 2.83
C ARG A 81 -2.26 2.80 1.38
N LEU A 82 -3.30 2.91 0.58
CA LEU A 82 -3.26 2.73 -0.87
C LEU A 82 -3.83 3.99 -1.53
N MET A 83 -3.19 4.46 -2.59
CA MET A 83 -3.65 5.56 -3.42
C MET A 83 -3.76 5.09 -4.86
N LEU A 84 -4.95 5.18 -5.44
CA LEU A 84 -5.18 5.02 -6.87
C LEU A 84 -5.47 6.38 -7.48
N ARG A 85 -4.57 6.84 -8.36
CA ARG A 85 -4.68 8.12 -9.04
C ARG A 85 -5.03 7.95 -10.50
N TYR A 86 -6.04 8.65 -10.96
CA TYR A 86 -6.35 8.87 -12.37
C TYR A 86 -6.02 10.31 -12.76
N GLY A 87 -5.24 10.48 -13.83
CA GLY A 87 -4.88 11.78 -14.38
C GLY A 87 -5.11 11.85 -15.88
N GLY A 88 -6.38 11.80 -16.31
CA GLY A 88 -6.83 11.94 -17.71
C GLY A 88 -6.51 10.76 -18.63
N GLU A 89 -5.25 10.32 -18.67
CA GLU A 89 -4.80 9.20 -19.51
C GLU A 89 -3.84 8.25 -18.77
N ARG A 90 -3.56 8.54 -17.49
CA ARG A 90 -2.61 7.79 -16.68
C ARG A 90 -3.30 7.28 -15.42
N LEU A 91 -3.04 6.02 -15.11
CA LEU A 91 -3.31 5.47 -13.78
C LEU A 91 -2.01 5.33 -13.02
N GLN A 92 -2.05 5.64 -11.74
CA GLN A 92 -0.96 5.39 -10.81
C GLN A 92 -1.51 4.66 -9.59
N LEU A 93 -0.86 3.58 -9.19
CA LEU A 93 -1.16 2.84 -7.96
C LEU A 93 0.03 3.00 -7.03
N ASN A 94 -0.23 3.51 -5.83
CA ASN A 94 0.78 3.64 -4.79
C ASN A 94 0.34 2.94 -3.51
N GLY A 95 1.20 2.14 -2.91
CA GLY A 95 1.03 1.58 -1.57
C GLY A 95 2.03 2.21 -0.61
N TYR A 96 1.58 2.60 0.58
CA TYR A 96 2.37 3.20 1.64
C TYR A 96 2.07 2.52 2.96
N GLY A 97 3.02 2.55 3.89
CA GLY A 97 2.76 2.14 5.26
C GLY A 97 4.02 1.86 6.05
N SER A 98 3.82 1.55 7.32
CA SER A 98 4.82 0.96 8.21
C SER A 98 4.65 -0.56 8.31
N ASP A 99 3.45 -1.09 8.08
CA ASP A 99 3.18 -2.52 7.92
C ASP A 99 3.25 -2.93 6.45
N TRP A 100 4.38 -3.55 6.08
CA TRP A 100 4.64 -3.98 4.72
C TRP A 100 3.64 -5.01 4.21
N ASP A 101 3.29 -5.99 5.04
CA ASP A 101 2.47 -7.09 4.58
C ASP A 101 1.04 -6.61 4.34
N ARG A 102 0.51 -5.71 5.18
CA ARG A 102 -0.80 -5.07 4.98
C ARG A 102 -0.83 -4.22 3.72
N ALA A 103 0.07 -3.25 3.56
CA ALA A 103 -0.02 -2.37 2.39
C ALA A 103 0.33 -3.11 1.09
N ARG A 104 1.21 -4.12 1.16
CA ARG A 104 1.47 -5.02 0.02
C ARG A 104 0.23 -5.84 -0.34
N ALA A 105 -0.50 -6.40 0.62
CA ALA A 105 -1.72 -7.14 0.33
C ALA A 105 -2.77 -6.26 -0.37
N ALA A 106 -2.94 -5.02 0.08
CA ALA A 106 -3.80 -4.02 -0.59
C ALA A 106 -3.35 -3.75 -2.03
N TYR A 107 -2.05 -3.52 -2.19
CA TYR A 107 -1.42 -3.22 -3.48
C TYR A 107 -1.56 -4.39 -4.46
N ASP A 108 -1.19 -5.61 -4.05
CA ASP A 108 -1.23 -6.81 -4.89
C ASP A 108 -2.66 -7.11 -5.35
N ALA A 109 -3.66 -6.92 -4.47
CA ALA A 109 -5.07 -7.08 -4.81
C ALA A 109 -5.54 -6.06 -5.87
N ALA A 110 -5.23 -4.77 -5.69
CA ALA A 110 -5.56 -3.74 -6.66
C ALA A 110 -4.82 -3.94 -8.00
N GLN A 111 -3.53 -4.29 -7.94
CA GLN A 111 -2.70 -4.54 -9.11
C GLN A 111 -3.21 -5.76 -9.89
N ALA A 112 -3.70 -6.81 -9.23
CA ALA A 112 -4.25 -7.98 -9.91
C ALA A 112 -5.48 -7.62 -10.77
N GLU A 113 -6.38 -6.79 -10.27
CA GLU A 113 -7.54 -6.31 -11.04
C GLU A 113 -7.12 -5.43 -12.22
N LEU A 114 -6.20 -4.49 -12.00
CA LEU A 114 -5.65 -3.65 -13.07
C LEU A 114 -4.87 -4.50 -14.09
N ALA A 115 -4.14 -5.52 -13.67
CA ALA A 115 -3.40 -6.38 -14.57
C ALA A 115 -4.33 -7.26 -15.41
N GLY A 116 -5.32 -7.88 -14.76
CA GLY A 116 -6.31 -8.74 -15.39
C GLY A 116 -7.15 -8.00 -16.42
N HIS A 117 -7.64 -6.80 -16.07
CA HIS A 117 -8.48 -6.01 -16.98
C HIS A 117 -7.72 -5.55 -18.23
N PHE A 118 -6.44 -5.17 -18.09
CA PHE A 118 -5.65 -4.63 -19.20
C PHE A 118 -4.80 -5.67 -19.93
N GLY A 119 -4.85 -6.94 -19.50
CA GLY A 119 -4.07 -8.02 -20.10
C GLY A 119 -2.56 -7.81 -19.97
N ILE A 120 -2.13 -7.07 -18.95
CA ILE A 120 -0.71 -6.82 -18.67
C ILE A 120 -0.22 -7.81 -17.61
N THR A 121 1.07 -8.12 -17.64
CA THR A 121 1.69 -8.91 -16.58
C THR A 121 1.78 -8.08 -15.30
N THR A 122 1.35 -8.64 -14.17
CA THR A 122 1.59 -8.08 -12.84
C THR A 122 3.10 -7.89 -12.64
N PHE A 123 3.50 -6.70 -12.23
CA PHE A 123 4.90 -6.43 -11.96
C PHE A 123 5.30 -7.10 -10.65
N LYS A 124 6.54 -7.61 -10.60
CA LYS A 124 7.07 -8.18 -9.37
C LYS A 124 7.48 -7.06 -8.43
N LEU A 125 6.74 -6.88 -7.35
CA LEU A 125 7.13 -5.98 -6.28
C LEU A 125 8.52 -6.33 -5.71
N PRO A 126 9.28 -5.32 -5.26
CA PRO A 126 10.51 -5.55 -4.51
C PRO A 126 10.24 -6.41 -3.27
N LYS A 127 11.26 -7.15 -2.83
CA LYS A 127 11.21 -7.87 -1.55
C LYS A 127 11.11 -6.85 -0.41
N LEU A 128 10.53 -7.27 0.72
CA LEU A 128 10.47 -6.51 1.98
C LEU A 128 11.71 -5.62 2.14
N PRO A 129 11.58 -4.29 2.33
CA PRO A 129 12.71 -3.42 2.60
C PRO A 129 13.39 -3.97 3.85
N ARG A 130 14.62 -4.50 3.69
CA ARG A 130 15.38 -5.00 4.83
C ARG A 130 15.71 -3.82 5.73
N ASP A 131 15.19 -3.83 6.96
CA ASP A 131 15.63 -2.93 8.03
C ASP A 131 17.03 -3.40 8.49
N THR A 132 18.05 -3.07 7.69
CA THR A 132 19.43 -3.51 7.89
C THR A 132 19.97 -3.10 9.26
N VAL A 133 19.46 -1.99 9.82
CA VAL A 133 19.84 -1.50 11.15
C VAL A 133 19.20 -2.35 12.24
N ALA A 134 17.91 -2.69 12.14
CA ALA A 134 17.25 -3.60 13.08
C ALA A 134 17.81 -5.02 13.00
N GLU A 135 18.11 -5.52 11.79
CA GLU A 135 18.79 -6.81 11.61
C GLU A 135 20.19 -6.81 12.24
N THR A 136 20.95 -5.73 12.06
CA THR A 136 22.28 -5.59 12.67
C THR A 136 22.18 -5.51 14.19
N ARG A 137 21.23 -4.75 14.76
CA ARG A 137 21.01 -4.68 16.21
C ARG A 137 20.62 -6.05 16.78
N LYS A 138 19.71 -6.77 16.12
CA LYS A 138 19.29 -8.11 16.52
C LYS A 138 20.46 -9.08 16.50
N ARG A 139 21.30 -9.01 15.47
CA ARG A 139 22.51 -9.82 15.36
C ARG A 139 23.51 -9.53 16.47
N LEU A 140 23.78 -8.27 16.78
CA LEU A 140 24.67 -7.89 17.88
C LEU A 140 24.16 -8.38 19.24
N VAL A 141 22.85 -8.27 19.49
CA VAL A 141 22.24 -8.79 20.73
C VAL A 141 22.37 -10.31 20.82
N ILE A 142 22.22 -11.04 19.70
CA ILE A 142 22.42 -12.49 19.67
C ILE A 142 23.89 -12.83 19.95
N GLU A 143 24.84 -12.15 19.29
CA GLU A 143 26.28 -12.37 19.51
C GLU A 143 26.67 -12.08 20.98
N GLU A 144 26.11 -11.03 21.60
CA GLU A 144 26.31 -10.72 23.03
C GLU A 144 25.71 -11.79 23.96
N LEU A 145 24.51 -12.31 23.64
CA LEU A 145 23.86 -13.38 24.40
C LEU A 145 24.62 -14.72 24.27
N GLU A 146 25.13 -15.03 23.08
CA GLU A 146 25.96 -16.23 22.84
C GLU A 146 27.28 -16.15 23.61
N ALA A 147 27.96 -15.00 23.60
CA ALA A 147 29.18 -14.80 24.38
C ALA A 147 28.93 -14.89 25.89
N ALA A 148 27.82 -14.35 26.38
CA ALA A 148 27.44 -14.46 27.78
C ALA A 148 27.11 -15.89 28.21
N LEU A 149 26.55 -16.70 27.31
CA LEU A 149 26.26 -18.11 27.57
C LEU A 149 27.56 -18.94 27.66
N GLU A 150 28.52 -18.70 26.76
CA GLU A 150 29.82 -19.38 26.74
C GLU A 150 30.66 -19.07 28.00
N ASP A 151 30.59 -17.84 28.51
CA ASP A 151 31.25 -17.46 29.78
C ASP A 151 30.64 -18.18 31.00
N VAL A 152 29.31 -18.36 31.01
CA VAL A 152 28.62 -19.12 32.07
C VAL A 152 28.96 -20.61 32.02
N ASP A 153 28.98 -21.22 30.83
CA ASP A 153 29.33 -22.63 30.66
C ASP A 153 30.79 -22.91 31.04
N SER A 154 31.73 -22.03 30.67
CA SER A 154 33.15 -22.17 31.04
C SER A 154 33.42 -21.98 32.54
N GLY A 155 32.59 -21.18 33.23
CA GLY A 155 32.62 -21.05 34.69
C GLY A 155 32.08 -22.27 35.45
N LEU A 156 31.26 -23.11 34.82
CA LEU A 156 30.72 -24.34 35.40
C LEU A 156 31.68 -25.54 35.31
N ASP A 157 32.51 -25.60 34.26
CA ASP A 157 33.55 -26.64 34.09
C ASP A 157 34.80 -26.40 34.96
N SER A 158 34.88 -25.25 35.62
CA SER A 158 36.01 -24.84 36.48
C SER A 158 35.83 -25.19 37.97
N ARG A 159 34.84 -26.03 38.31
CA ARG A 159 34.52 -26.45 39.69
C ARG A 159 34.66 -27.96 39.92
#